data_AF-A0A7C5CCH9-F1
#
_entry.id   AF-A0A7C5CCH9-F1
#
_cell.length_a   1.000
_cell.length_b   1.000
_cell.length_c   1.000
_cell.angle_alpha   90.00
_cell.angle_beta   90.00
_cell.angle_gamma   90.00
#
_symmetry.space_group_name_H-M   'P 1'
#
loop_
_entity.id
_entity.type
_entity.pdbx_description
1 polymer ?
#
loop_
_entity_poly.entity_id
_entity_poly.type
_entity_poly.pdbx_seq_one_letter_code
_entity_poly.pdbx_strand_id
1 'polypeptide(L)' 'MVLTVGLIASYLILSTRGRGLVPSRLQLVSEMSYEFIANMVRSSAGTEGMKFFPLVFSLFS' A
#
# COMPACT_ATOMS: atom_id res chain seq x y z
N MET A 1 6.97 -7.85 16.47
CA MET A 1 6.95 -6.41 16.11
C MET A 1 8.03 -6.09 15.09
N VAL A 2 9.33 -6.16 15.42
CA VAL A 2 10.42 -5.89 14.43
C VAL A 2 10.37 -6.83 13.22
N LEU A 3 10.17 -8.13 13.43
CA LEU A 3 10.02 -9.10 12.34
C LEU A 3 8.84 -8.78 11.42
N THR A 4 7.69 -8.42 12.00
CA THR A 4 6.47 -8.05 11.25
C THR A 4 6.73 -6.83 10.36
N VAL A 5 7.28 -5.76 10.94
CA VAL A 5 7.65 -4.54 10.21
C VAL A 5 8.67 -4.85 9.11
N GLY A 6 9.67 -5.68 9.40
CA GLY A 6 10.67 -6.11 8.42
C GLY A 6 10.06 -6.88 7.26
N LEU A 7 9.13 -7.79 7.52
CA LEU A 7 8.42 -8.54 6.48
C LEU A 7 7.58 -7.62 5.61
N ILE A 8 6.77 -6.75 6.20
CA ILE A 8 5.91 -5.80 5.46
C ILE A 8 6.76 -4.86 4.60
N ALA A 9 7.81 -4.25 5.18
CA ALA A 9 8.71 -3.36 4.45
C ALA A 9 9.40 -4.10 3.30
N SER A 10 9.92 -5.31 3.56
CA SER A 10 10.56 -6.12 2.52
C SER A 10 9.58 -6.49 1.40
N TYR A 11 8.34 -6.86 1.73
CA TYR A 11 7.30 -7.20 0.77
C TYR A 11 6.97 -6.02 -0.15
N LEU A 12 6.68 -4.84 0.42
CA LEU A 12 6.33 -3.64 -0.34
C LEU A 12 7.49 -3.15 -1.22
N ILE A 13 8.72 -3.19 -0.69
CA ILE A 13 9.92 -2.83 -1.44
C ILE A 13 10.15 -3.82 -2.58
N LEU A 14 10.05 -5.13 -2.33
CA LEU A 14 10.32 -6.14 -3.34
C LEU A 14 9.22 -6.21 -4.41
N SER A 15 7.94 -6.04 -4.04
CA SER A 15 6.83 -6.09 -4.99
C SER A 15 6.84 -4.91 -5.96
N THR A 16 7.31 -3.73 -5.51
CA THR A 16 7.29 -2.48 -6.29
C THR A 16 8.59 -2.24 -7.08
N ARG A 17 9.55 -3.17 -7.05
CA ARG A 17 10.85 -3.03 -7.76
C ARG A 17 10.78 -3.26 -9.26
N GLY A 18 9.75 -3.95 -9.76
CA GLY A 18 9.57 -4.22 -11.18
C GLY A 18 9.26 -2.94 -11.95
N ARG A 19 9.98 -2.68 -13.06
CA ARG A 19 9.73 -1.54 -13.97
C ARG A 19 9.10 -1.98 -15.30
N GLY A 20 8.49 -3.17 -15.34
CA GLY A 20 7.86 -3.71 -16.54
C GLY A 20 6.55 -2.98 -16.84
N LEU A 21 6.19 -2.88 -18.13
CA LEU A 21 4.89 -2.37 -18.57
C LEU A 21 3.73 -3.24 -18.08
N VAL A 22 3.97 -4.56 -17.94
CA VAL A 22 3.02 -5.50 -17.35
C VAL A 22 3.48 -5.81 -15.93
N PRO A 23 2.67 -5.52 -14.90
CA PRO A 23 3.04 -5.74 -13.50
C PRO A 23 3.10 -7.23 -13.18
N SER A 24 4.02 -7.59 -12.28
CA SER A 24 4.09 -8.95 -11.75
C SER A 24 2.92 -9.23 -10.78
N ARG A 25 2.67 -10.51 -10.49
CA ARG A 25 1.59 -10.91 -9.56
C ARG A 25 1.72 -10.25 -8.19
N LEU A 26 2.94 -10.11 -7.67
CA LEU A 26 3.18 -9.48 -6.37
C LEU A 26 2.97 -7.97 -6.42
N GLN A 27 3.41 -7.34 -7.51
CA GLN A 27 3.19 -5.92 -7.75
C GLN A 27 1.70 -5.59 -7.83
N LEU A 28 0.92 -6.41 -8.54
CA LEU A 28 -0.54 -6.27 -8.64
C LEU A 28 -1.21 -6.30 -7.27
N VAL A 29 -0.81 -7.23 -6.39
CA VAL A 29 -1.39 -7.29 -5.03
C VAL A 29 -1.08 -6.01 -4.25
N SER A 30 0.16 -5.51 -4.29
CA SER A 30 0.50 -4.26 -3.61
C SER A 30 -0.22 -3.03 -4.19
N GLU A 31 -0.37 -2.96 -5.52
CA GLU A 31 -1.07 -1.85 -6.18
C GLU A 31 -2.55 -1.86 -5.84
N MET A 32 -3.20 -3.04 -5.89
CA MET A 32 -4.60 -3.18 -5.49
C MET A 32 -4.82 -2.83 -4.01
N SER A 33 -3.93 -3.25 -3.11
CA SER A 33 -4.02 -2.87 -1.69
C SER A 33 -3.88 -1.36 -1.50
N TYR A 34 -2.93 -0.73 -2.19
CA TYR A 34 -2.74 0.72 -2.13
C TYR A 34 -3.98 1.47 -2.63
N GLU A 35 -4.48 1.11 -3.82
CA GLU A 35 -5.67 1.75 -4.40
C GLU A 35 -6.91 1.53 -3.55
N PHE A 36 -7.10 0.31 -3.02
CA PHE A 36 -8.21 0.01 -2.13
C PHE A 36 -8.22 0.93 -0.90
N ILE A 37 -7.09 1.05 -0.20
CA ILE A 37 -7.00 1.88 1.01
C ILE A 37 -7.12 3.37 0.63
N ALA A 38 -6.51 3.80 -0.47
CA ALA A 38 -6.57 5.19 -0.91
C ALA A 38 -8.01 5.60 -1.28
N ASN A 39 -8.73 4.73 -1.99
CA ASN A 39 -10.13 4.95 -2.35
C ASN A 39 -11.04 4.91 -1.13
N MET A 40 -10.79 4.00 -0.17
CA MET A 40 -11.52 3.96 1.10
C MET A 40 -11.36 5.26 1.89
N VAL A 41 -10.13 5.75 2.06
CA VAL A 41 -9.85 7.00 2.78
C VAL A 41 -10.49 8.18 2.05
N ARG A 42 -10.34 8.27 0.73
CA ARG A 42 -10.93 9.34 -0.07
C ARG A 42 -12.46 9.34 -0.02
N SER A 43 -13.08 8.17 -0.10
CA SER A 43 -14.54 8.02 -0.03
C SER A 43 -15.09 8.39 1.35
N SER A 44 -14.35 8.06 2.42
CA SER A 44 -14.81 8.27 3.80
C SER A 44 -14.52 9.67 4.35
N ALA A 45 -13.37 10.24 4.01
CA ALA A 45 -12.85 11.48 4.61
C ALA A 45 -12.50 12.58 3.59
N GLY A 46 -12.76 12.35 2.30
CA GLY A 46 -12.45 13.29 1.22
C GLY A 46 -10.95 13.45 0.95
N THR A 47 -10.61 14.43 0.11
CA THR A 47 -9.23 14.76 -0.24
C THR A 47 -8.42 15.28 0.95
N GLU A 48 -9.04 16.06 1.84
CA GLU A 48 -8.40 16.56 3.07
C GLU A 48 -8.00 15.43 4.03
N GLY A 49 -8.71 14.30 3.99
CA GLY A 49 -8.43 13.10 4.76
C GLY A 49 -7.18 12.34 4.29
N MET A 50 -6.71 12.57 3.06
CA MET A 50 -5.55 11.88 2.50
C MET A 50 -4.25 12.19 3.25
N LYS A 51 -4.17 13.26 4.04
CA LYS A 51 -3.04 13.51 4.96
C LYS A 51 -2.83 12.40 5.99
N PHE A 52 -3.90 11.67 6.33
CA PHE A 52 -3.85 10.52 7.24
C PHE A 52 -3.65 9.20 6.51
N PHE A 53 -3.58 9.20 5.18
CA PHE A 53 -3.40 7.98 4.40
C PHE A 53 -2.19 7.14 4.87
N PRO A 54 -0.99 7.71 5.15
CA PRO A 54 0.13 6.90 5.62
C PRO A 54 -0.14 6.16 6.93
N LEU A 55 -0.89 6.79 7.83
CA LEU A 55 -1.31 6.17 9.10
C LEU A 55 -2.35 5.08 8.86
N VAL A 56 -3.35 5.33 8.03
CA VAL A 56 -4.36 4.31 7.71
C VAL A 56 -3.70 3.14 7.01
N PHE A 57 -2.85 3.38 6.03
CA PHE A 57 -2.11 2.35 5.30
C PHE A 57 -1.29 1.46 6.24
N SER A 58 -0.61 2.03 7.24
CA SER A 58 0.16 1.26 8.22
C SER A 58 -0.69 0.47 9.22
N LEU A 59 -1.98 0.79 9.38
CA LEU A 59 -2.90 -0.01 10.18
C LEU A 59 -3.40 -1.26 9.43
N PHE A 60 -3.42 -1.21 8.10
CA PHE A 60 -3.86 -2.32 7.25
C PHE A 60 -2.71 -3.22 6.77
N SER A 61 -1.47 -2.74 6.84
CA SER A 61 -0.26 -3.44 6.36
C SER A 61 0.44 -4.17 7.49
#